data_AF-A0A972GLZ9-F1
#
_entry.id   AF-A0A972GLZ9-F1
#
_cell.length_a   1.000
_cell.length_b   1.000
_cell.length_c   1.000
_cell.angle_alpha   90.00
_cell.angle_beta   90.00
_cell.angle_gamma   90.00
#
_symmetry.space_group_name_H-M   'P 1'
#
loop_
_entity.id
_entity.type
_entity.pdbx_description
1 polymer ?
#
loop_
_entity_poly.entity_id
_entity_poly.type
_entity_poly.pdbx_seq_one_letter_code
_entity_poly.pdbx_strand_id
1 'polypeptide(L)' 'MKNNRTPQIIRAVIAILVGGVYLLNPTGGTLELIPDLIPLAGNLDEAAATALLIYGINELRGGRSETIIDQKP' A
#
# COMPACT_ATOMS: atom_id res chain seq x y z
N MET A 1 17.73 -3.13 21.73
CA MET A 1 17.02 -3.44 20.46
C MET A 1 16.09 -2.27 20.14
N LYS A 2 16.23 -1.63 18.97
CA LYS A 2 15.30 -0.57 18.53
C LYS A 2 14.02 -1.24 18.03
N ASN A 3 12.88 -0.89 18.63
CA ASN A 3 11.58 -1.41 18.22
C ASN A 3 11.16 -0.78 16.87
N ASN A 4 11.32 -1.52 15.77
CA ASN A 4 10.97 -1.05 14.41
C ASN A 4 9.48 -1.24 14.07
N ARG A 5 8.65 -1.64 15.04
CA ARG A 5 7.22 -1.96 14.83
C ARG A 5 6.37 -0.74 14.53
N THR A 6 6.58 0.34 15.27
CA THR A 6 5.84 1.60 15.08
C THR A 6 6.05 2.19 13.68
N PRO A 7 7.30 2.32 13.17
CA PRO A 7 7.49 2.81 11.81
C PRO A 7 6.96 1.85 10.73
N GLN A 8 7.01 0.52 10.94
CA GLN A 8 6.41 -0.45 10.00
C GLN A 8 4.89 -0.27 9.89
N ILE A 9 4.18 -0.19 11.03
CA ILE A 9 2.72 0.00 11.03
C ILE A 9 2.33 1.32 10.38
N ILE A 10 3.06 2.40 10.67
CA ILE A 10 2.81 3.71 10.05
C ILE A 10 2.95 3.63 8.53
N ARG A 11 4.05 3.03 8.01
CA ARG A 11 4.26 2.84 6.57
C ARG A 11 3.13 2.02 5.94
N ALA A 12 2.70 0.96 6.62
CA ALA A 12 1.66 0.08 6.14
C ALA A 12 0.30 0.78 6.07
N VAL A 13 -0.08 1.51 7.12
CA VAL A 13 -1.34 2.28 7.16
C VAL A 13 -1.35 3.37 6.09
N ILE A 14 -0.25 4.10 5.91
CA ILE A 14 -0.14 5.11 4.86
C ILE A 14 -0.32 4.47 3.47
N ALA A 15 0.35 3.35 3.20
CA ALA A 15 0.25 2.65 1.92
C ALA A 15 -1.19 2.18 1.62
N ILE A 16 -1.88 1.62 2.62
CA ILE A 16 -3.27 1.17 2.50
C ILE A 16 -4.21 2.35 2.25
N LEU A 17 -4.06 3.45 3.00
CA LEU A 17 -4.92 4.63 2.85
C LEU A 17 -4.74 5.27 1.47
N VAL A 18 -3.49 5.49 1.05
CA VAL A 18 -3.20 6.12 -0.25
C VAL A 18 -3.68 5.23 -1.40
N GLY A 19 -3.29 3.96 -1.41
CA GLY A 19 -3.71 3.02 -2.47
C GLY A 19 -5.23 2.80 -2.48
N GLY A 20 -5.86 2.70 -1.30
CA GLY A 20 -7.29 2.50 -1.17
C GLY A 20 -8.10 3.71 -1.62
N VAL A 21 -7.73 4.93 -1.22
CA VAL A 21 -8.41 6.16 -1.66
C VAL A 21 -8.27 6.34 -3.17
N TYR A 22 -7.09 6.05 -3.72
CA TYR A 22 -6.83 6.15 -5.16
C TYR A 22 -7.72 5.17 -5.95
N LEU A 23 -7.75 3.89 -5.56
CA LEU A 23 -8.58 2.86 -6.21
C LEU A 23 -10.08 3.07 -6.05
N LEU A 24 -10.53 3.65 -4.93
CA LEU A 24 -11.93 4.02 -4.75
C LEU A 24 -12.35 5.17 -5.67
N ASN A 25 -11.37 5.91 -6.22
CA ASN A 25 -11.58 7.00 -7.17
C ASN A 25 -12.80 7.89 -6.80
N PRO A 26 -12.82 8.51 -5.60
CA PRO A 26 -13.99 9.26 -5.13
C PRO A 26 -14.29 10.49 -5.99
N THR A 27 -13.33 10.92 -6.81
CA THR A 27 -13.45 12.04 -7.73
C THR A 27 -13.96 11.62 -9.11
N GLY A 28 -14.29 10.34 -9.31
CA GLY A 28 -14.92 9.81 -10.52
C GLY A 28 -14.10 9.97 -11.80
N GLY A 29 -12.78 9.83 -11.72
CA GLY A 29 -11.86 9.94 -12.87
C GLY A 29 -11.43 11.36 -13.23
N THR A 30 -11.85 12.38 -12.48
CA THR A 30 -11.45 13.78 -12.76
C THR A 30 -9.99 14.09 -12.40
N LEU A 31 -9.32 13.21 -11.66
CA LEU A 31 -7.92 13.33 -11.23
C LEU A 31 -7.12 12.05 -11.56
N GLU A 32 -7.26 11.56 -12.79
CA GLU A 32 -6.40 10.50 -13.33
C GLU A 32 -5.01 11.06 -13.63
N LEU A 33 -3.96 10.36 -13.21
CA LEU A 33 -2.59 10.77 -13.52
C LEU A 33 -2.26 10.41 -14.97
N ILE A 34 -2.80 9.28 -15.44
CA ILE A 34 -2.71 8.81 -16.81
C ILE A 34 -4.13 8.60 -17.37
N PRO A 35 -4.52 9.25 -18.47
CA PRO A 35 -5.84 9.06 -19.04
C PRO A 35 -6.08 7.62 -19.51
N ASP A 36 -7.24 7.07 -19.15
CA ASP A 36 -7.75 5.74 -19.57
C ASP A 36 -7.75 5.51 -21.09
N LEU A 37 -7.70 6.58 -21.88
CA LEU A 37 -7.70 6.56 -23.34
C LEU A 37 -6.35 6.14 -23.95
N ILE A 38 -5.28 6.02 -23.15
CA ILE A 38 -3.97 5.58 -23.64
C ILE A 38 -3.91 4.05 -23.62
N PRO A 39 -3.85 3.38 -24.77
CA PRO A 39 -3.72 1.92 -24.81
C PRO A 39 -2.46 1.49 -24.04
N LEU A 40 -2.55 0.38 -23.30
CA LEU A 40 -1.46 -0.22 -22.52
C LEU A 40 -1.00 0.55 -21.26
N ALA A 41 -1.24 1.86 -21.15
CA ALA A 41 -0.74 2.69 -20.06
C ALA A 41 -1.83 3.40 -19.24
N GLY A 42 -3.06 3.51 -19.76
CA GLY A 42 -4.13 4.30 -19.16
C GLY A 42 -4.64 3.83 -17.79
N ASN A 43 -4.19 2.68 -17.28
CA ASN A 43 -4.55 2.17 -15.94
C ASN A 43 -3.31 1.85 -15.07
N LEU A 44 -2.14 2.40 -15.44
CA LEU A 44 -0.88 2.02 -14.81
C LEU A 44 -0.77 2.59 -13.39
N ASP A 45 -1.37 3.73 -13.16
CA ASP A 45 -1.54 4.39 -11.88
C ASP A 45 -2.46 3.59 -10.93
N GLU A 46 -3.54 2.98 -11.42
CA GLU A 46 -4.38 2.06 -10.66
C GLU A 46 -3.62 0.76 -10.33
N ALA A 47 -2.81 0.25 -11.27
CA ALA A 47 -1.94 -0.89 -11.01
C ALA A 47 -0.89 -0.57 -9.93
N ALA A 48 -0.32 0.63 -9.95
CA ALA A 48 0.60 1.11 -8.91
C ALA A 48 -0.10 1.27 -7.56
N ALA A 49 -1.31 1.83 -7.53
CA ALA A 49 -2.13 1.94 -6.32
C ALA A 49 -2.49 0.56 -5.74
N THR A 50 -2.78 -0.42 -6.60
CA THR A 50 -3.01 -1.81 -6.21
C THR A 50 -1.75 -2.44 -5.60
N ALA A 51 -0.59 -2.24 -6.23
CA ALA A 51 0.68 -2.73 -5.70
C ALA A 51 0.99 -2.12 -4.33
N LEU A 52 0.71 -0.82 -4.16
CA LEU A 52 0.88 -0.11 -2.89
C LEU A 52 -0.05 -0.66 -1.79
N LEU A 53 -1.31 -0.97 -2.14
CA LEU A 53 -2.28 -1.59 -1.23
C LEU A 53 -1.79 -2.98 -0.78
N ILE A 54 -1.34 -3.81 -1.73
CA ILE A 54 -0.78 -5.15 -1.45
C ILE A 54 0.45 -5.04 -0.55
N TYR A 55 1.35 -4.09 -0.83
CA TYR A 55 2.51 -3.82 0.00
C TYR A 55 2.12 -3.51 1.45
N GLY A 56 1.18 -2.58 1.67
CA GLY A 56 0.73 -2.22 3.01
C GLY A 56 0.10 -3.39 3.77
N ILE A 57 -0.72 -4.21 3.10
CA ILE A 57 -1.29 -5.43 3.69
C ILE A 57 -0.18 -6.42 4.08
N ASN A 58 0.82 -6.61 3.22
CA ASN A 58 1.92 -7.53 3.47
C ASN A 58 2.85 -7.04 4.60
N GLU A 59 3.09 -5.74 4.72
CA GLU A 59 3.86 -5.15 5.83
C GLU A 59 3.18 -5.41 7.19
N LEU A 60 1.84 -5.26 7.26
CA LEU A 60 1.07 -5.63 8.47
C LEU A 60 1.13 -7.13 8.78
N ARG A 61 1.17 -7.97 7.74
CA ARG A 61 1.24 -9.44 7.90
C ARG A 61 2.64 -9.89 8.31
N GLY A 62 3.68 -9.41 7.65
CA GLY A 62 5.08 -9.78 7.83
C GLY A 62 5.66 -9.31 9.16
N GLY A 63 5.22 -8.15 9.66
CA GLY A 63 5.56 -7.73 11.02
C GLY A 63 5.15 -8.77 12.08
N ARG A 64 4.10 -9.57 11.86
CA ARG A 64 3.67 -10.59 12.84
C ARG A 64 4.66 -11.75 12.98
N SER A 65 5.45 -12.05 11.94
CA SER A 65 6.40 -13.16 11.96
C SER A 65 7.68 -12.80 12.71
N GLU A 66 8.23 -11.59 12.54
CA GLU A 66 9.38 -11.09 13.32
C GLU A 66 9.11 -11.13 14.83
N THR A 67 7.85 -10.91 15.25
CA THR A 67 7.46 -10.98 16.67
C THR A 67 7.61 -12.39 17.25
N ILE A 68 7.37 -13.45 16.48
CA ILE A 68 7.43 -14.83 17.00
C ILE A 68 8.89 -15.29 17.18
N ILE A 69 9.80 -14.85 16.30
CA ILE A 69 11.22 -15.25 16.29
C ILE A 69 12.07 -14.37 17.22
N ASP A 70 11.72 -13.09 17.40
CA ASP A 70 12.43 -12.16 18.30
C ASP A 70 12.08 -12.36 19.79
N GLN A 71 11.04 -13.15 20.09
CA GLN A 71 10.65 -13.51 21.47
C GLN A 71 11.33 -14.78 22.00
N LYS A 72 12.20 -15.43 21.21
CA LYS A 72 12.93 -16.61 21.69
C LYS A 72 14.13 -16.15 22.54
N PRO A 73 14.20 -16.54 23.83
CA PRO A 73 15.31 -16.20 24.71
C PRO A 73 16.63 -16.83 24.26
#